data_AF-A0ABD2N823-F1
#
_entry.id   AF-A0ABD2N823-F1
#
_cell.length_a   1.000
_cell.length_b   1.000
_cell.length_c   1.000
_cell.angle_alpha   90.00
_cell.angle_beta   90.00
_cell.angle_gamma   90.00
#
_symmetry.space_group_name_H-M   'P 1'
#
loop_
_entity.id
_entity.type
_entity.pdbx_description
1 polymer ?
#
loop_
_entity_poly.entity_id
_entity_poly.type
_entity_poly.pdbx_seq_one_letter_code
_entity_poly.pdbx_strand_id
1 'polypeptide(L)'
;MMNFFFGTRLAYLLNGRNYEPQIKTVQQLRENNFHIAATSAYIDYWASETPEMRGYPKIFFTFPKMNISSSMQRAIERRDIAIVGLNREVRNVEKNLYNRLMLEPLMKPQDVWNICAIFSRGHPLFSLVNRMVEYLLEAGIIRKITEKYDKLLQINDESLSMKSLSLEHMVLPLFIWTVGIVLSAIVFCYEKIKFKRSSEELISLE
;
A
#
# COMPACT_ATOMS: atom_id res chain seq x y z
N MET A 1 12.40 24.32 24.14
CA MET A 1 11.19 23.47 24.11
C MET A 1 10.63 23.29 22.70
N MET A 2 10.54 24.34 21.86
CA MET A 2 9.99 24.28 20.49
C MET A 2 10.75 23.32 19.53
N ASN A 3 12.08 23.29 19.58
CA ASN A 3 12.90 22.38 18.74
C ASN A 3 12.67 20.89 19.07
N PHE A 4 12.37 20.57 20.33
CA PHE A 4 12.06 19.21 20.75
C PHE A 4 10.71 18.75 20.19
N PHE A 5 9.71 19.63 20.18
CA PHE A 5 8.40 19.36 19.53
C PHE A 5 8.51 19.20 18.02
N PHE A 6 9.34 20.00 17.36
CA PHE A 6 9.58 19.84 15.93
C PHE A 6 10.25 18.50 15.61
N GLY A 7 11.32 18.15 16.33
CA GLY A 7 12.05 16.89 16.14
C GLY A 7 11.17 15.66 16.37
N THR A 8 10.35 15.67 17.43
CA THR A 8 9.42 14.56 17.74
C THR A 8 8.32 14.43 16.69
N ARG A 9 7.75 15.55 16.20
CA ARG A 9 6.72 15.52 15.16
C ARG A 9 7.27 15.12 13.79
N LEU A 10 8.49 15.54 13.46
CA LEU A 10 9.19 15.11 12.26
C LEU A 10 9.52 13.61 12.33
N ALA A 11 10.02 13.12 13.47
CA ALA A 11 10.23 11.70 13.70
C ALA A 11 8.93 10.91 13.61
N TYR A 12 7.82 11.43 14.12
CA TYR A 12 6.50 10.83 13.96
C TYR A 12 6.03 10.82 12.50
N LEU A 13 6.30 11.85 11.69
CA LEU A 13 5.92 11.85 10.27
C LEU A 13 6.78 10.90 9.44
N LEU A 14 8.09 10.83 9.73
CA LEU A 14 9.03 9.94 9.06
C LEU A 14 8.78 8.47 9.43
N ASN A 15 8.44 8.20 10.69
CA ASN A 15 8.09 6.87 11.14
C ASN A 15 6.61 6.52 10.92
N GLY A 16 5.71 7.50 10.84
CA GLY A 16 4.26 7.30 10.74
C GLY A 16 3.85 6.63 9.43
N ARG A 17 4.63 6.81 8.36
CA ARG A 17 4.49 6.02 7.13
C ARG A 17 4.80 4.52 7.32
N ASN A 18 5.60 4.18 8.33
CA ASN A 18 5.91 2.78 8.69
C ASN A 18 4.93 2.22 9.74
N TYR A 19 4.06 3.05 10.32
CA TYR A 19 3.08 2.68 11.36
C TYR A 19 1.69 3.22 11.03
N GLU A 20 1.24 3.09 9.77
CA GLU A 20 -0.19 3.24 9.51
C GLU A 20 -0.95 2.27 10.43
N PRO A 21 -2.03 2.73 11.12
CA PRO A 21 -2.80 1.85 11.97
C PRO A 21 -3.32 0.70 11.14
N GLN A 22 -2.77 -0.48 11.38
CA GLN A 22 -3.16 -1.68 10.65
C GLN A 22 -4.58 -2.04 11.01
N ILE A 23 -5.40 -2.23 9.98
CA ILE A 23 -6.73 -2.79 10.14
C ILE A 23 -6.52 -4.28 10.35
N LYS A 24 -7.00 -4.79 11.49
CA LYS A 24 -6.82 -6.19 11.91
C LYS A 24 -8.12 -6.97 11.94
N THR A 25 -9.25 -6.27 11.88
CA THR A 25 -10.58 -6.88 11.96
C THR A 25 -11.52 -6.30 10.92
N VAL A 26 -12.51 -7.10 10.54
CA VAL A 26 -13.62 -6.66 9.67
C VAL A 26 -14.41 -5.51 10.33
N GLN A 27 -14.54 -5.49 11.66
CA GLN A 27 -15.20 -4.40 12.36
C GLN A 27 -14.48 -3.06 12.19
N GLN A 28 -13.14 -3.06 12.24
CA GLN A 28 -12.34 -1.85 12.01
C GLN A 28 -12.47 -1.31 10.58
N LEU A 29 -12.69 -2.18 9.58
CA LEU A 29 -13.01 -1.71 8.22
C LEU A 29 -14.30 -0.88 8.24
N ARG A 30 -15.29 -1.27 9.06
CA ARG A 30 -16.60 -0.62 9.14
C ARG A 30 -16.49 0.74 9.82
N GLU A 31 -15.80 0.78 10.96
CA GLU A 31 -15.60 1.98 11.75
C GLU A 31 -14.81 3.05 10.97
N ASN A 32 -13.90 2.63 10.09
CA ASN A 32 -13.11 3.52 9.24
C ASN A 32 -13.72 3.77 7.85
N ASN A 33 -14.95 3.31 7.59
CA ASN A 33 -15.66 3.48 6.30
C ASN A 33 -14.87 2.99 5.06
N PHE A 34 -14.09 1.92 5.18
CA PHE A 34 -13.38 1.33 4.04
C PHE A 34 -14.35 0.66 3.07
N HIS A 35 -14.18 0.89 1.77
CA HIS A 35 -14.93 0.16 0.75
C HIS A 35 -14.41 -1.27 0.61
N ILE A 36 -15.28 -2.24 0.34
CA ILE A 36 -14.86 -3.63 0.11
C ILE A 36 -15.02 -3.97 -1.37
N ALA A 37 -13.91 -4.32 -2.02
CA ALA A 37 -13.86 -4.82 -3.37
C ALA A 37 -13.74 -6.35 -3.36
N ALA A 38 -14.73 -7.02 -3.96
CA ALA A 38 -14.78 -8.46 -4.11
C ALA A 38 -15.34 -8.81 -5.50
N THR A 39 -15.02 -9.99 -6.02
CA THR A 39 -15.71 -10.48 -7.22
C THR A 39 -17.15 -10.83 -6.86
N SER A 40 -18.08 -10.72 -7.83
CA SER A 40 -19.51 -10.96 -7.59
C SER A 40 -19.79 -12.33 -6.96
N ALA A 41 -19.06 -13.37 -7.37
CA ALA A 41 -19.18 -14.72 -6.83
C ALA A 41 -18.86 -14.80 -5.32
N TYR A 42 -17.94 -13.98 -4.81
CA TYR A 42 -17.60 -13.95 -3.38
C TYR A 42 -18.58 -13.09 -2.56
N ILE A 43 -19.20 -12.07 -3.17
CA ILE A 43 -20.16 -11.20 -2.50
C ILE A 43 -21.39 -12.00 -2.08
N ASP A 44 -21.95 -12.81 -2.99
CA ASP A 44 -23.16 -13.59 -2.69
C ASP A 44 -22.89 -14.67 -1.64
N TYR A 45 -21.71 -15.28 -1.70
CA TYR A 45 -21.26 -16.27 -0.71
C TYR A 45 -21.06 -15.64 0.68
N TRP A 46 -20.36 -14.50 0.78
CA TRP A 46 -20.16 -13.83 2.06
C TRP A 46 -21.44 -13.19 2.62
N ALA A 47 -22.32 -12.67 1.77
CA ALA A 47 -23.60 -12.13 2.22
C ALA A 47 -24.49 -13.19 2.88
N SER A 48 -24.36 -14.46 2.49
CA SER A 48 -25.16 -15.57 3.02
C SER A 48 -24.51 -16.26 4.23
N GLU A 49 -23.21 -16.53 4.19
CA GLU A 49 -22.55 -17.44 5.14
C GLU A 49 -21.82 -16.76 6.31
N THR A 50 -21.49 -15.46 6.25
CA THR A 50 -20.77 -14.77 7.36
C THR A 50 -21.69 -13.83 8.15
N PRO A 51 -22.12 -14.21 9.38
CA PRO A 51 -22.98 -13.36 10.22
C PRO A 51 -22.37 -11.98 10.51
N GLU A 52 -21.05 -11.91 10.61
CA GLU A 52 -20.27 -10.68 10.83
C GLU A 52 -20.36 -9.69 9.65
N MET A 53 -20.70 -10.20 8.46
CA MET A 53 -20.94 -9.41 7.24
C MET A 53 -22.42 -9.06 7.05
N ARG A 54 -23.35 -9.62 7.84
CA ARG A 54 -24.77 -9.25 7.80
C ARG A 54 -24.93 -7.82 8.33
N GLY A 55 -25.05 -6.86 7.42
CA GLY A 55 -25.08 -5.42 7.75
C GLY A 55 -24.03 -4.57 7.02
N TYR A 56 -23.19 -5.20 6.19
CA TYR A 56 -22.31 -4.55 5.23
C TYR A 56 -22.91 -4.20 3.83
N PRO A 57 -24.22 -4.34 3.51
CA PRO A 57 -24.71 -4.38 2.13
C PRO A 57 -24.61 -3.05 1.36
N LYS A 58 -24.09 -1.97 1.96
CA LYS A 58 -23.93 -0.65 1.31
C LYS A 58 -22.48 -0.30 0.94
N ILE A 59 -21.51 -1.11 1.35
CA ILE A 59 -20.07 -0.80 1.20
C ILE A 59 -19.38 -1.76 0.20
N PHE A 60 -20.05 -2.86 -0.15
CA PHE A 60 -19.77 -3.63 -1.37
C PHE A 60 -20.17 -2.80 -2.59
N PHE A 61 -19.45 -1.73 -2.86
CA PHE A 61 -19.35 -1.28 -4.24
C PHE A 61 -18.59 -2.39 -4.95
N THR A 62 -19.35 -3.38 -5.42
CA THR A 62 -19.03 -4.09 -6.64
C THR A 62 -18.67 -2.99 -7.61
N PHE A 63 -17.38 -2.77 -7.84
CA PHE A 63 -16.98 -2.12 -9.08
C PHE A 63 -17.37 -3.15 -10.12
N PRO A 64 -18.54 -3.03 -10.80
CA PRO A 64 -19.18 -4.19 -11.41
C PRO A 64 -18.41 -4.75 -12.62
N LYS A 65 -17.20 -4.22 -12.87
CA LYS A 65 -16.34 -4.48 -14.01
C LYS A 65 -14.84 -4.34 -13.70
N MET A 66 -14.43 -4.14 -12.43
CA MET A 66 -13.00 -4.08 -12.12
C MET A 66 -12.47 -5.49 -11.90
N ASN A 67 -11.53 -5.90 -12.76
CA ASN A 67 -10.72 -7.08 -12.53
C ASN A 67 -9.93 -6.90 -11.22
N ILE A 68 -9.62 -8.00 -10.52
CA ILE A 68 -8.95 -7.98 -9.21
C ILE A 68 -7.63 -7.18 -9.25
N SER A 69 -6.94 -7.17 -10.39
CA SER A 69 -5.74 -6.36 -10.64
C SER A 69 -6.01 -4.86 -10.54
N SER A 70 -7.12 -4.36 -11.10
CA SER A 70 -7.49 -2.94 -11.05
C SER A 70 -7.96 -2.51 -9.66
N SER A 71 -8.68 -3.39 -8.96
CA SER A 71 -9.00 -3.18 -7.54
C SER A 71 -7.72 -3.12 -6.70
N MET A 72 -6.74 -3.98 -6.96
CA MET A 72 -5.47 -3.93 -6.23
C MET A 72 -4.68 -2.66 -6.51
N GLN A 73 -4.60 -2.23 -7.77
CA GLN A 73 -3.90 -0.99 -8.12
C GLN A 73 -4.53 0.21 -7.39
N ARG A 74 -5.86 0.27 -7.33
CA ARG A 74 -6.55 1.31 -6.55
C ARG A 74 -6.27 1.20 -5.05
N ALA A 75 -6.25 -0.01 -4.49
CA ALA A 75 -5.91 -0.21 -3.08
C ALA A 75 -4.51 0.34 -2.75
N ILE A 76 -3.56 0.20 -3.67
CA ILE A 76 -2.20 0.76 -3.53
C ILE A 76 -2.21 2.27 -3.60
N GLU A 77 -2.87 2.83 -4.61
CA GLU A 77 -2.80 4.26 -4.94
C GLU A 77 -3.63 5.13 -3.98
N ARG A 78 -4.85 4.67 -3.65
CA ARG A 78 -5.84 5.47 -2.90
C ARG A 78 -6.03 5.01 -1.46
N ARG A 79 -5.68 3.75 -1.15
CA ARG A 79 -5.81 3.16 0.20
C ARG A 79 -7.20 3.32 0.80
N ASP A 80 -8.23 3.37 -0.04
CA ASP A 80 -9.63 3.59 0.33
C ASP A 80 -10.48 2.30 0.30
N ILE A 81 -9.87 1.19 -0.13
CA ILE A 81 -10.55 -0.08 -0.34
C ILE A 81 -9.80 -1.25 0.31
N ALA A 82 -10.55 -2.19 0.86
CA ALA A 82 -10.10 -3.53 1.24
C ALA A 82 -10.52 -4.54 0.18
N ILE A 83 -9.68 -5.54 -0.08
CA ILE A 83 -9.92 -6.53 -1.13
C ILE A 83 -10.19 -7.89 -0.51
N VAL A 84 -11.21 -8.56 -1.02
CA VAL A 84 -11.56 -9.94 -0.68
C VAL A 84 -11.35 -10.79 -1.93
N GLY A 85 -10.54 -11.83 -1.79
CA GLY A 85 -10.25 -12.76 -2.89
C GLY A 85 -9.61 -14.04 -2.37
N LEU A 86 -9.28 -14.96 -3.29
CA LEU A 86 -8.63 -16.20 -2.92
C LEU A 86 -7.23 -15.92 -2.35
N ASN A 87 -6.84 -16.68 -1.33
CA ASN A 87 -5.54 -16.54 -0.69
C ASN A 87 -4.38 -16.63 -1.71
N ARG A 88 -4.51 -17.49 -2.73
CA ARG A 88 -3.53 -17.62 -3.81
C ARG A 88 -3.45 -16.36 -4.68
N GLU A 89 -4.57 -15.74 -5.01
CA GLU A 89 -4.60 -14.50 -5.81
C GLU A 89 -3.97 -13.34 -5.03
N VAL A 90 -4.36 -13.20 -3.77
CA VAL A 90 -3.83 -12.17 -2.87
C VAL A 90 -2.32 -12.33 -2.66
N ARG A 91 -1.83 -13.55 -2.40
CA ARG A 91 -0.38 -13.84 -2.28
C ARG A 91 0.39 -13.65 -3.59
N ASN A 92 -0.18 -14.03 -4.73
CA ASN A 92 0.49 -13.79 -6.02
C ASN A 92 0.68 -12.28 -6.26
N VAL A 93 -0.27 -11.49 -5.81
CA VAL A 93 -0.24 -10.04 -5.99
C VAL A 93 0.70 -9.37 -4.98
N GLU A 94 0.74 -9.86 -3.73
CA GLU A 94 1.76 -9.50 -2.73
C GLU A 94 3.17 -9.57 -3.30
N LYS A 95 3.50 -10.74 -3.88
CA LYS A 95 4.81 -11.05 -4.44
C LYS A 95 5.16 -10.17 -5.65
N ASN A 96 4.17 -9.66 -6.38
CA ASN A 96 4.38 -8.82 -7.56
C ASN A 96 4.42 -7.32 -7.25
N LEU A 97 3.85 -6.86 -6.13
CA LEU A 97 3.63 -5.42 -5.86
C LEU A 97 4.44 -4.83 -4.69
N TYR A 98 5.42 -5.58 -4.19
CA TYR A 98 6.60 -5.13 -3.43
C TYR A 98 6.53 -3.85 -2.60
N ASN A 99 6.74 -3.97 -1.28
CA ASN A 99 7.06 -2.88 -0.35
C ASN A 99 6.04 -1.72 -0.29
N ARG A 100 4.90 -1.84 -0.98
CA ARG A 100 3.81 -0.85 -0.98
C ARG A 100 2.56 -1.32 -0.26
N LEU A 101 2.46 -2.63 0.00
CA LEU A 101 1.33 -3.26 0.68
C LEU A 101 1.87 -4.16 1.79
N MET A 102 1.26 -4.05 2.96
CA MET A 102 1.36 -5.04 4.02
C MET A 102 0.03 -5.77 4.05
N LEU A 103 0.02 -7.04 3.67
CA LEU A 103 -1.19 -7.84 3.64
C LEU A 103 -1.36 -8.55 4.98
N GLU A 104 -2.28 -8.05 5.80
CA GLU A 104 -2.68 -8.74 7.03
C GLU A 104 -4.02 -9.43 6.78
N PRO A 105 -4.09 -10.77 6.83
CA PRO A 105 -5.35 -11.46 6.67
C PRO A 105 -6.28 -11.12 7.84
N LEU A 106 -7.34 -10.37 7.55
CA LEU A 106 -8.34 -9.92 8.54
C LEU A 106 -9.19 -11.06 9.11
N MET A 107 -9.21 -12.19 8.41
CA MET A 107 -9.88 -13.41 8.81
C MET A 107 -8.96 -14.59 8.51
N LYS A 108 -8.99 -15.61 9.38
CA LYS A 108 -8.38 -16.91 9.03
C LYS A 108 -9.05 -17.40 7.74
N PRO A 109 -8.31 -18.07 6.83
CA PRO A 109 -8.90 -18.69 5.65
C PRO A 109 -10.02 -19.63 6.13
N GLN A 110 -11.28 -19.24 5.91
CA GLN A 110 -12.42 -19.99 6.44
C GLN A 110 -12.68 -21.26 5.62
N ASP A 111 -12.30 -21.29 4.34
CA ASP A 111 -12.56 -22.43 3.46
C ASP A 111 -11.44 -22.72 2.45
N VAL A 112 -11.18 -24.01 2.26
CA VAL A 112 -10.33 -24.52 1.17
C VAL A 112 -11.22 -24.71 -0.06
N TRP A 113 -11.19 -23.73 -0.96
CA TRP A 113 -11.86 -23.84 -2.25
C TRP A 113 -11.04 -24.76 -3.17
N ASN A 114 -11.64 -25.89 -3.55
CA ASN A 114 -11.01 -26.84 -4.46
C ASN A 114 -11.35 -26.47 -5.92
N ILE A 115 -10.32 -26.34 -6.75
CA ILE A 115 -10.50 -26.19 -8.20
C ILE A 115 -10.68 -27.58 -8.79
N CYS A 116 -11.87 -27.86 -9.31
CA CYS A 116 -12.23 -29.15 -9.88
C CYS A 116 -12.42 -29.05 -11.40
N ALA A 117 -11.99 -30.08 -12.13
CA ALA A 117 -12.39 -30.26 -13.52
C ALA A 117 -13.85 -30.77 -13.56
N ILE A 118 -14.71 -30.08 -14.29
CA ILE A 118 -16.13 -30.41 -14.39
C ILE A 118 -16.38 -31.19 -15.68
N PHE A 119 -17.01 -32.35 -15.57
CA PHE A 119 -17.38 -33.21 -16.68
C PHE A 119 -18.90 -33.39 -16.75
N SER A 120 -19.44 -33.56 -17.96
CA SER A 120 -20.82 -33.99 -18.12
C SER A 120 -21.02 -35.38 -17.51
N ARG A 121 -22.24 -35.66 -17.01
CA ARG A 121 -22.55 -36.98 -16.44
C ARG A 121 -22.33 -38.07 -17.49
N GLY A 122 -21.57 -39.10 -17.14
CA GLY A 122 -21.22 -40.21 -18.04
C GLY A 122 -20.08 -39.93 -19.02
N HIS A 123 -19.36 -38.82 -18.86
CA HIS A 123 -18.24 -38.51 -19.75
C HIS A 123 -17.14 -39.60 -19.68
N PRO A 124 -16.70 -40.16 -20.81
CA PRO A 124 -15.82 -41.32 -20.85
C PRO A 124 -14.44 -41.06 -20.23
N LEU A 125 -14.00 -39.80 -20.22
CA LEU A 125 -12.69 -39.42 -19.68
C LEU A 125 -12.69 -39.12 -18.17
N PHE A 126 -13.85 -39.06 -17.50
CA PHE A 126 -13.92 -38.67 -16.10
C PHE A 126 -13.06 -39.57 -15.20
N SER A 127 -13.21 -40.90 -15.35
CA SER A 127 -12.48 -41.89 -14.55
C SER A 127 -10.97 -41.84 -14.80
N LEU A 128 -10.57 -41.62 -16.07
CA LEU A 128 -9.17 -41.50 -16.45
C LEU A 128 -8.54 -40.25 -15.83
N VAL A 129 -9.21 -39.10 -15.94
CA VAL A 129 -8.72 -37.83 -15.39
C VAL A 129 -8.67 -37.89 -13.87
N ASN A 130 -9.68 -38.47 -13.22
CA ASN A 130 -9.68 -38.61 -11.76
C ASN A 130 -8.49 -39.44 -11.27
N ARG A 131 -8.22 -40.60 -11.89
CA ARG A 131 -7.04 -41.43 -11.57
C ARG A 131 -5.72 -40.72 -11.83
N MET A 132 -5.63 -39.94 -12.90
CA MET A 132 -4.43 -39.14 -13.18
C MET A 132 -4.22 -38.07 -12.10
N VAL A 133 -5.27 -37.38 -11.66
CA VAL A 133 -5.17 -36.38 -10.60
C VAL A 133 -4.73 -37.03 -9.28
N GLU A 134 -5.31 -38.18 -8.92
CA GLU A 134 -4.89 -38.97 -7.75
C GLU A 134 -3.41 -39.34 -7.83
N TYR A 135 -2.97 -39.89 -8.97
CA TYR A 135 -1.56 -40.22 -9.19
C TYR A 135 -0.64 -39.01 -9.08
N LEU A 136 -1.04 -37.86 -9.63
CA LEU A 136 -0.26 -36.61 -9.55
C LEU A 136 -0.16 -36.08 -8.12
N LEU A 137 -1.19 -36.29 -7.30
CA LEU A 137 -1.21 -35.96 -5.88
C LEU A 137 -0.28 -36.90 -5.09
N GLU A 138 -0.45 -38.22 -5.25
CA GLU A 138 0.35 -39.25 -4.57
C GLU A 138 1.84 -39.17 -4.91
N ALA A 139 2.16 -38.94 -6.18
CA ALA A 139 3.54 -38.75 -6.65
C ALA A 139 4.15 -37.41 -6.20
N GLY A 140 3.38 -36.55 -5.54
CA GLY A 140 3.82 -35.23 -5.08
C GLY A 140 4.16 -34.26 -6.22
N ILE A 141 3.70 -34.53 -7.45
CA ILE A 141 4.00 -33.72 -8.63
C ILE A 141 3.34 -32.34 -8.49
N ILE A 142 2.10 -32.29 -8.00
CA ILE A 142 1.39 -31.03 -7.75
C ILE A 142 2.14 -30.18 -6.71
N ARG A 143 2.68 -30.80 -5.66
CA ARG A 143 3.50 -30.10 -4.66
C ARG A 143 4.75 -29.50 -5.29
N LYS A 144 5.48 -30.28 -6.10
CA LYS A 144 6.68 -29.82 -6.81
C LYS A 144 6.38 -28.66 -7.77
N ILE A 145 5.27 -28.72 -8.50
CA ILE A 145 4.84 -27.63 -9.41
C ILE A 145 4.52 -26.37 -8.61
N THR A 146 3.81 -26.52 -7.49
CA THR A 146 3.45 -25.40 -6.61
C THR A 146 4.70 -24.75 -6.01
N GLU A 147 5.62 -25.53 -5.47
CA GLU A 147 6.91 -25.05 -4.95
C GLU A 147 7.75 -24.35 -6.02
N LYS A 148 7.80 -24.90 -7.24
CA LYS A 148 8.53 -24.29 -8.36
C LYS A 148 7.89 -22.97 -8.78
N TYR A 149 6.57 -22.92 -8.83
CA TYR A 149 5.82 -21.70 -9.13
C TYR A 149 6.04 -20.65 -8.03
N ASP A 150 6.00 -21.05 -6.77
CA ASP A 150 6.27 -20.16 -5.65
C ASP A 150 7.71 -19.62 -5.65
N LYS A 151 8.69 -20.44 -6.00
CA LYS A 151 10.10 -20.01 -6.16
C LYS A 151 10.30 -19.04 -7.32
N LEU A 152 9.61 -19.24 -8.44
CA LEU A 152 9.64 -18.27 -9.56
C LEU A 152 9.02 -16.92 -9.17
N LEU A 153 8.11 -16.93 -8.20
CA LEU A 153 7.47 -15.73 -7.66
C LEU A 153 8.15 -15.20 -6.40
N GLN A 154 9.13 -15.90 -5.82
CA GLN A 154 9.99 -15.37 -4.76
C GLN A 154 10.98 -14.41 -5.41
N ILE A 155 10.50 -13.22 -5.68
CA ILE A 155 11.37 -12.09 -5.89
C ILE A 155 11.81 -11.69 -4.45
N ASN A 156 13.10 -11.39 -4.27
CA ASN A 156 13.78 -11.02 -3.01
C ASN A 156 12.97 -10.17 -2.02
N ASP A 157 12.65 -10.72 -0.84
CA ASP A 157 12.26 -9.94 0.35
C ASP A 157 13.39 -8.98 0.77
N GLU A 158 13.58 -7.88 0.05
CA GLU A 158 14.36 -6.76 0.53
C GLU A 158 13.56 -6.16 1.69
N SER A 159 13.95 -6.56 2.91
CA SER A 159 13.52 -5.97 4.17
C SER A 159 13.30 -4.48 3.95
N LEU A 160 12.09 -3.99 4.27
CA LEU A 160 11.68 -2.59 4.14
C LEU A 160 12.81 -1.67 4.63
N SER A 161 13.66 -1.28 3.69
CA SER A 161 14.78 -0.39 3.95
C SER A 161 14.14 0.95 4.28
N MET A 162 14.46 1.50 5.45
CA MET A 162 14.05 2.86 5.77
C MET A 162 14.46 3.74 4.60
N LYS A 163 13.49 4.25 3.84
CA LYS A 163 13.78 5.16 2.74
C LYS A 163 14.63 6.30 3.31
N SER A 164 15.87 6.37 2.86
CA SER A 164 16.75 7.47 3.21
C SER A 164 16.11 8.78 2.75
N LEU A 165 16.26 9.83 3.55
CA LEU A 165 15.72 11.14 3.20
C LEU A 165 16.40 11.61 1.91
N SER A 166 15.65 11.72 0.81
CA SER A 166 16.21 12.21 -0.45
C SER A 166 16.41 13.73 -0.38
N LEU A 167 17.37 14.24 -1.17
CA LEU A 167 17.65 15.68 -1.29
C LEU A 167 16.41 16.51 -1.65
N GLU A 168 15.44 15.93 -2.37
CA GLU A 168 14.15 16.54 -2.70
C GLU A 168 13.40 17.04 -1.46
N HIS A 169 13.48 16.31 -0.35
CA HIS A 169 12.83 16.68 0.92
C HIS A 169 13.56 17.83 1.65
N MET A 170 14.81 18.15 1.26
CA MET A 170 15.61 19.24 1.82
C MET A 170 15.64 20.51 0.96
N VAL A 171 15.05 20.48 -0.24
CA VAL A 171 15.06 21.62 -1.18
C VAL A 171 14.44 22.87 -0.57
N LEU A 172 13.30 22.75 0.10
CA LEU A 172 12.59 23.90 0.67
C LEU A 172 13.38 24.58 1.81
N PRO A 173 13.93 23.86 2.81
CA PRO A 173 14.84 24.45 3.79
C PRO A 173 16.06 25.13 3.16
N LEU A 174 16.68 24.50 2.16
CA LEU A 174 17.82 25.08 1.45
C LEU A 174 17.43 26.36 0.71
N PHE A 175 16.26 26.39 0.08
CA PHE A 175 15.74 27.57 -0.59
C PHE A 175 15.46 28.73 0.37
N ILE A 176 14.84 28.46 1.52
CA ILE A 176 14.60 29.50 2.55
C ILE A 176 15.94 30.05 3.05
N TRP A 177 16.93 29.18 3.26
CA TRP A 177 18.26 29.57 3.70
C TRP A 177 18.98 30.45 2.67
N THR A 178 18.96 30.08 1.38
CA THR A 178 19.58 30.90 0.31
C THR A 178 18.89 32.25 0.16
N VAL A 179 17.56 32.30 0.20
CA VAL A 179 16.80 33.55 0.16
C VAL A 179 17.15 34.45 1.34
N GLY A 180 17.28 33.89 2.55
CA GLY A 180 17.68 34.64 3.75
C GLY A 180 19.07 35.27 3.64
N ILE A 181 20.03 34.54 3.07
CA ILE A 181 21.39 35.06 2.83
C ILE A 181 21.37 36.19 1.80
N VAL A 182 20.66 36.01 0.70
CA VAL A 182 20.55 37.03 -0.36
C VAL A 182 19.90 38.31 0.20
N LEU A 183 18.81 38.19 0.96
CA LEU A 183 18.17 39.32 1.63
C LEU A 183 19.12 40.02 2.60
N SER A 184 19.87 39.27 3.40
CA SER A 184 20.86 39.85 4.32
C SER A 184 21.93 40.65 3.57
N ALA A 185 22.41 40.14 2.43
CA ALA A 185 23.38 40.85 1.60
C ALA A 185 22.79 42.14 0.99
N ILE A 186 21.54 42.09 0.53
CA ILE A 186 20.83 43.27 0.01
C ILE A 186 20.68 44.34 1.09
N VAL A 187 20.23 43.95 2.30
CA VAL A 187 20.08 44.88 3.43
C VAL A 187 21.42 45.49 3.81
N PHE A 188 22.48 44.70 3.86
CA PHE A 188 23.83 45.19 4.15
C PHE A 188 24.32 46.21 3.12
N CYS A 189 24.14 45.92 1.82
CA CYS A 189 24.49 46.86 0.75
C CYS A 189 23.67 48.16 0.83
N TYR A 190 22.37 48.06 1.08
CA TYR A 190 21.50 49.21 1.26
C TYR A 190 21.94 50.09 2.44
N GLU A 191 22.27 49.47 3.57
CA GLU A 191 22.76 50.17 4.75
C GLU A 191 24.11 50.87 4.49
N LYS A 192 25.04 50.22 3.79
CA LYS A 192 26.32 50.82 3.39
C LYS A 192 26.13 52.05 2.49
N ILE A 193 25.22 51.99 1.51
CA ILE A 193 24.92 53.11 0.62
C ILE A 193 24.28 54.26 1.40
N LYS A 194 23.30 53.96 2.26
CA LYS A 194 22.62 54.95 3.11
C LYS A 194 23.61 55.64 4.05
N PHE A 195 24.48 54.88 4.70
CA PHE A 195 25.49 55.40 5.61
C PHE A 195 26.44 56.36 4.87
N LYS A 196 26.98 55.93 3.72
CA LYS A 196 27.88 56.74 2.88
C LYS A 196 27.23 58.07 2.46
N ARG A 197 25.96 58.05 2.03
CA ARG A 197 25.22 59.25 1.63
C ARG A 197 25.00 60.22 2.79
N SER A 198 24.71 59.73 3.99
CA SER A 198 24.58 60.59 5.18
C SER A 198 25.91 61.24 5.59
N SER A 199 27.03 60.53 5.41
CA SER A 199 28.36 61.06 5.72
C SER A 199 28.79 62.14 4.71
N GLU A 200 28.44 61.99 3.43
CA GLU A 200 28.71 63.00 2.40
C GLU A 200 27.86 64.28 2.61
N GLU A 201 26.61 64.16 3.06
CA GLU A 201 25.75 65.30 3.41
C GLU A 201 26.30 66.08 4.62
N LEU A 202 26.84 65.39 5.64
CA LEU A 202 27.45 66.02 6.81
C LEU A 202 28.73 66.82 6.47
N ILE A 203 29.54 66.35 5.53
CA ILE A 203 30.78 67.04 5.09
C ILE A 203 30.47 68.28 4.24
N SER A 204 29.32 68.32 3.57
CA SER A 204 28.89 69.47 2.74
C SER A 204 28.28 70.64 3.51
N LEU A 205 28.10 70.49 4.82
CA LEU A 205 27.50 71.49 5.73
C LEU A 205 28.54 72.19 6.64
N GLU A 206 29.81 71.80 6.58
CA GLU A 206 30.96 72.53 7.15
C GLU A 206 31.61 73.43 6.09
#